data_AF-A0A4R3RVF8-F1
#
_entry.id   AF-A0A4R3RVF8-F1
#
_cell.length_a   1.000
_cell.length_b   1.000
_cell.length_c   1.000
_cell.angle_alpha   90.00
_cell.angle_beta   90.00
_cell.angle_gamma   90.00
#
_symmetry.space_group_name_H-M   'P 1'
#
loop_
_entity.id
_entity.type
_entity.pdbx_description
1 polymer ?
#
loop_
_entity_poly.entity_id
_entity_poly.type
_entity_poly.pdbx_seq_one_letter_code
_entity_poly.pdbx_strand_id
1 'polypeptide(L)'
;MTQPINTEEAIGVALRWLEKYLPGELEAQKRPLRDFSGGWLKASRSGILTRDGKIDQDRMDTLIAAAAAGDEHAFGQVASIAIWFLLTERPLPESFRRLEISLWSGKLPKLKPRKIGRDIQYGLVIYILQQDYGFKPTRNRATHGETDATESGCSILSKALARMGQSVPEQTLEKIWEKNAWRR
;
A
#
# COMPACT_ATOMS: atom_id res chain seq x y z
N MET A 1 -8.80 -8.85 16.08
CA MET A 1 -9.89 -8.56 17.03
C MET A 1 -10.52 -7.26 16.58
N THR A 2 -11.76 -7.28 16.10
CA THR A 2 -12.47 -6.07 15.66
C THR A 2 -12.93 -5.29 16.88
N GLN A 3 -12.62 -3.99 16.95
CA GLN A 3 -13.18 -3.11 17.97
C GLN A 3 -14.42 -2.44 17.37
N PRO A 4 -15.64 -2.71 17.88
CA PRO A 4 -16.82 -2.03 17.38
C PRO A 4 -16.74 -0.55 17.78
N ILE A 5 -16.78 0.33 16.79
CA ILE A 5 -16.83 1.79 16.98
C ILE A 5 -18.14 2.32 16.38
N ASN A 6 -18.59 3.48 16.86
CA ASN A 6 -19.78 4.11 16.28
C ASN A 6 -19.46 4.80 14.94
N THR A 7 -20.50 5.21 14.21
CA THR A 7 -20.36 5.83 12.88
C THR A 7 -19.50 7.10 12.90
N GLU A 8 -19.64 7.95 13.92
CA GLU A 8 -18.88 9.20 14.01
C GLU A 8 -17.40 8.96 14.26
N GLU A 9 -17.07 7.99 15.11
CA GLU A 9 -15.69 7.54 15.33
C GLU A 9 -15.10 6.97 14.03
N ALA A 10 -15.88 6.21 13.26
CA ALA A 10 -15.46 5.65 11.97
C ALA A 10 -15.19 6.73 10.92
N ILE A 11 -16.02 7.79 10.88
CA ILE A 11 -15.76 8.98 10.06
C ILE A 11 -14.44 9.63 10.50
N GLY A 12 -14.19 9.75 11.80
CA GLY A 12 -12.93 10.28 12.34
C GLY A 12 -11.70 9.47 11.93
N VAL A 13 -11.81 8.13 11.90
CA VAL A 13 -10.75 7.24 11.39
C VAL A 13 -10.49 7.50 9.91
N ALA A 14 -11.55 7.57 9.09
CA ALA A 14 -11.44 7.83 7.66
C ALA A 14 -10.77 9.18 7.38
N LEU A 15 -11.18 10.24 8.10
CA LEU A 15 -10.60 11.58 7.97
C LEU A 15 -9.09 11.59 8.25
N ARG A 16 -8.66 11.04 9.39
CA ARG A 16 -7.22 10.99 9.74
C ARG A 16 -6.40 10.24 8.69
N TRP A 17 -6.96 9.18 8.13
CA TRP A 17 -6.30 8.41 7.08
C TRP A 17 -6.16 9.24 5.80
N LEU A 18 -7.25 9.88 5.36
CA LEU A 18 -7.22 10.77 4.20
C LEU A 18 -6.24 11.94 4.42
N GLU A 19 -6.31 12.66 5.52
CA GLU A 19 -5.41 13.78 5.84
C GLU A 19 -3.93 13.39 5.83
N LYS A 20 -3.60 12.16 6.28
CA LYS A 20 -2.22 11.68 6.30
C LYS A 20 -1.67 11.33 4.91
N TYR A 21 -2.53 10.89 3.98
CA TYR A 21 -2.09 10.27 2.72
C TYR A 21 -2.54 11.01 1.45
N LEU A 22 -3.51 11.93 1.53
CA LEU A 22 -3.96 12.80 0.44
C LEU A 22 -3.05 14.00 0.09
N PRO A 23 -2.24 14.62 1.01
CA PRO A 23 -1.62 15.91 0.72
C PRO A 23 -0.54 15.94 -0.38
N GLY A 24 -0.04 14.80 -0.87
CA GLY A 24 1.18 14.74 -1.69
C GLY A 24 1.03 14.35 -3.18
N GLU A 25 -0.16 14.07 -3.70
CA GLU A 25 -0.32 13.35 -5.00
C GLU A 25 -0.19 14.19 -6.30
N LEU A 26 0.39 15.39 -6.29
CA LEU A 26 0.46 16.24 -7.50
C LEU A 26 1.75 16.18 -8.34
N GLU A 27 2.85 15.56 -7.90
CA GLU A 27 4.16 15.77 -8.60
C GLU A 27 4.98 14.56 -9.09
N ALA A 28 4.70 13.30 -8.78
CA ALA A 28 5.70 12.24 -9.10
C ALA A 28 5.53 11.56 -10.49
N GLN A 29 6.55 11.73 -11.32
CA GLN A 29 6.72 11.33 -12.74
C GLN A 29 6.99 9.83 -13.03
N LYS A 30 6.97 9.52 -14.34
CA LYS A 30 7.00 8.21 -15.04
C LYS A 30 8.41 7.55 -15.16
N ARG A 31 8.58 6.24 -14.83
CA ARG A 31 9.61 5.32 -15.44
C ARG A 31 9.22 3.82 -15.57
N PRO A 32 9.30 3.17 -16.75
CA PRO A 32 8.82 1.78 -16.93
C PRO A 32 9.80 0.74 -16.35
N LEU A 33 9.28 -0.42 -15.93
CA LEU A 33 10.01 -1.56 -15.34
C LEU A 33 10.07 -2.74 -16.32
N ARG A 34 11.21 -3.45 -16.36
CA ARG A 34 11.47 -4.72 -17.08
C ARG A 34 11.97 -5.82 -16.13
N ASP A 35 11.96 -7.06 -16.65
CA ASP A 35 12.06 -8.38 -15.99
C ASP A 35 13.21 -8.61 -14.98
N PHE A 36 12.88 -9.28 -13.85
CA PHE A 36 13.75 -9.51 -12.68
C PHE A 36 14.20 -10.97 -12.47
N SER A 37 13.91 -11.89 -13.39
CA SER A 37 14.06 -13.33 -13.16
C SER A 37 15.51 -13.87 -13.12
N GLY A 38 16.54 -13.04 -13.32
CA GLY A 38 17.95 -13.45 -13.36
C GLY A 38 18.86 -12.98 -12.21
N GLY A 39 18.35 -12.24 -11.22
CA GLY A 39 19.18 -11.54 -10.22
C GLY A 39 19.81 -12.42 -9.13
N TRP A 40 19.14 -13.51 -8.74
CA TRP A 40 19.52 -14.31 -7.58
C TRP A 40 20.90 -14.98 -7.68
N LEU A 41 21.27 -15.48 -8.87
CA LEU A 41 22.58 -16.10 -9.11
C LEU A 41 23.76 -15.10 -9.10
N LYS A 42 23.49 -13.79 -9.21
CA LYS A 42 24.53 -12.75 -9.19
C LYS A 42 24.83 -12.28 -7.77
N ALA A 43 23.84 -12.23 -6.87
CA ALA A 43 24.01 -11.79 -5.49
C ALA A 43 24.82 -12.76 -4.61
N SER A 44 24.77 -14.08 -4.89
CA SER A 44 25.62 -15.05 -4.19
C SER A 44 27.10 -14.97 -4.63
N ARG A 45 27.35 -14.49 -5.86
CA ARG A 45 28.71 -14.33 -6.41
C ARG A 45 29.37 -13.01 -6.03
N SER A 46 28.63 -12.01 -5.56
CA SER A 46 29.17 -10.68 -5.21
C SER A 46 29.79 -10.61 -3.82
N GLY A 47 29.75 -11.70 -3.04
CA GLY A 47 30.41 -11.78 -1.74
C GLY A 47 29.75 -10.92 -0.65
N ILE A 48 28.46 -10.60 -0.80
CA ILE A 48 27.65 -9.90 0.22
C ILE A 48 27.22 -10.87 1.33
N LEU A 49 26.98 -12.12 0.95
CA LEU A 49 26.80 -13.22 1.88
C LEU A 49 28.15 -13.88 2.13
N THR A 50 28.59 -13.87 3.37
CA THR A 50 29.76 -14.63 3.80
C THR A 50 29.45 -16.13 3.77
N ARG A 51 30.49 -16.97 3.83
CA ARG A 51 30.35 -18.44 3.76
C ARG A 51 29.53 -19.02 4.92
N ASP A 52 29.44 -18.31 6.05
CA ASP A 52 28.60 -18.61 7.21
C ASP A 52 27.19 -18.00 7.12
N GLY A 53 26.82 -17.41 5.98
CA GLY A 53 25.49 -16.86 5.73
C GLY A 53 25.19 -15.58 6.51
N LYS A 54 26.24 -14.87 6.94
CA LYS A 54 26.12 -13.51 7.49
C LYS A 54 26.18 -12.50 6.35
N ILE A 55 25.52 -11.37 6.56
CA ILE A 55 25.62 -10.23 5.67
C ILE A 55 26.86 -9.43 6.07
N ASP A 56 27.69 -9.10 5.11
CA ASP A 56 28.64 -7.99 5.24
C ASP A 56 27.85 -6.68 5.23
N GLN A 57 27.68 -6.08 6.41
CA GLN A 57 26.81 -4.94 6.62
C GLN A 57 27.27 -3.69 5.86
N ASP A 58 28.58 -3.45 5.79
CA ASP A 58 29.15 -2.28 5.10
C ASP A 58 28.92 -2.40 3.58
N ARG A 59 29.07 -3.61 3.04
CA ARG A 59 28.75 -3.88 1.62
C ARG A 59 27.26 -3.76 1.35
N MET A 60 26.42 -4.24 2.26
CA MET A 60 24.97 -4.13 2.13
C MET A 60 24.52 -2.66 2.13
N ASP A 61 25.04 -1.84 3.04
CA ASP A 61 24.70 -0.43 3.12
C ASP A 61 25.19 0.33 1.88
N THR A 62 26.37 -0.02 1.36
CA THR A 62 26.87 0.51 0.08
C THR A 62 25.94 0.16 -1.09
N LEU A 63 25.44 -1.07 -1.15
CA LEU A 63 24.50 -1.51 -2.20
C LEU A 63 23.14 -0.85 -2.08
N ILE A 64 22.64 -0.66 -0.87
CA ILE A 64 21.39 0.06 -0.61
C ILE A 64 21.54 1.52 -1.05
N ALA A 65 22.66 2.16 -0.73
CA ALA A 65 22.93 3.53 -1.16
C ALA A 65 23.02 3.64 -2.70
N ALA A 66 23.71 2.71 -3.37
CA ALA A 66 23.79 2.66 -4.83
C ALA A 66 22.41 2.42 -5.47
N ALA A 67 21.62 1.49 -4.92
CA ALA A 67 20.26 1.22 -5.38
C ALA A 67 19.35 2.45 -5.20
N ALA A 68 19.47 3.16 -4.08
CA ALA A 68 18.75 4.40 -3.82
C ALA A 68 19.14 5.54 -4.77
N ALA A 69 20.40 5.57 -5.23
CA ALA A 69 20.89 6.49 -6.26
C ALA A 69 20.44 6.11 -7.69
N GLY A 70 19.71 5.00 -7.85
CA GLY A 70 19.17 4.55 -9.13
C GLY A 70 20.03 3.53 -9.87
N ASP A 71 21.04 2.92 -9.23
CA ASP A 71 21.79 1.80 -9.81
C ASP A 71 20.90 0.55 -9.88
N GLU A 72 20.51 0.19 -11.11
CA GLU A 72 19.64 -0.95 -11.39
C GLU A 72 20.26 -2.31 -10.99
N HIS A 73 21.58 -2.43 -11.10
CA HIS A 73 22.29 -3.66 -10.76
C HIS A 73 22.39 -3.84 -9.25
N ALA A 74 22.66 -2.75 -8.52
CA ALA A 74 22.62 -2.74 -7.07
C ALA A 74 21.20 -3.06 -6.56
N PHE A 75 20.18 -2.45 -7.18
CA PHE A 75 18.78 -2.71 -6.84
C PHE A 75 18.40 -4.20 -7.02
N GLY A 76 18.79 -4.81 -8.15
CA GLY A 76 18.55 -6.23 -8.39
C GLY A 76 19.20 -7.14 -7.35
N GLN A 77 20.40 -6.79 -6.88
CA GLN A 77 21.08 -7.53 -5.81
C GLN A 77 20.38 -7.37 -4.46
N VAL A 78 20.05 -6.14 -4.04
CA VAL A 78 19.35 -5.91 -2.77
C VAL A 78 17.98 -6.61 -2.79
N ALA A 79 17.21 -6.50 -3.88
CA ALA A 79 15.93 -7.20 -4.01
C ALA A 79 16.07 -8.73 -3.90
N SER A 80 17.11 -9.30 -4.51
CA SER A 80 17.38 -10.74 -4.43
C SER A 80 17.70 -11.19 -3.00
N ILE A 81 18.42 -10.36 -2.24
CA ILE A 81 18.75 -10.65 -0.85
C ILE A 81 17.51 -10.51 0.04
N ALA A 82 16.69 -9.48 -0.18
CA ALA A 82 15.42 -9.32 0.54
C ALA A 82 14.51 -10.55 0.37
N ILE A 83 14.37 -11.04 -0.87
CA ILE A 83 13.60 -12.25 -1.18
C ILE A 83 14.16 -13.46 -0.44
N TRP A 84 15.48 -13.62 -0.37
CA TRP A 84 16.10 -14.73 0.37
C TRP A 84 15.78 -14.68 1.88
N PHE A 85 15.81 -13.49 2.50
CA PHE A 85 15.41 -13.32 3.90
C PHE A 85 13.96 -13.73 4.13
N LEU A 86 13.05 -13.28 3.26
CA LEU A 86 11.63 -13.64 3.34
C LEU A 86 11.41 -15.15 3.15
N LEU A 87 12.07 -15.78 2.17
CA LEU A 87 11.96 -17.22 1.91
C LEU A 87 12.55 -18.09 3.02
N THR A 88 13.51 -17.57 3.78
CA THR A 88 14.14 -18.28 4.91
C THR A 88 13.52 -17.91 6.26
N GLU A 89 12.40 -17.18 6.25
CA GLU A 89 11.69 -16.69 7.44
C GLU A 89 12.60 -15.91 8.40
N ARG A 90 13.64 -15.25 7.86
CA ARG A 90 14.55 -14.42 8.62
C ARG A 90 14.05 -12.98 8.65
N PRO A 91 14.19 -12.28 9.78
CA PRO A 91 13.84 -10.86 9.84
C PRO A 91 14.75 -10.06 8.90
N LEU A 92 14.14 -9.21 8.06
CA LEU A 92 14.88 -8.29 7.21
C LEU A 92 15.73 -7.34 8.07
N PRO A 93 17.01 -7.10 7.74
CA PRO A 93 17.82 -6.11 8.43
C PRO A 93 17.19 -4.71 8.35
N GLU A 94 17.33 -3.89 9.39
CA GLU A 94 16.73 -2.55 9.45
C GLU A 94 17.15 -1.66 8.26
N SER A 95 18.33 -1.89 7.68
CA SER A 95 18.79 -1.18 6.48
C SER A 95 17.89 -1.41 5.26
N PHE A 96 17.20 -2.55 5.16
CA PHE A 96 16.23 -2.85 4.10
C PHE A 96 14.94 -2.05 4.22
N ARG A 97 14.61 -1.53 5.40
CA ARG A 97 13.37 -0.77 5.62
C ARG A 97 13.31 0.49 4.75
N ARG A 98 14.46 1.13 4.54
CA ARG A 98 14.58 2.26 3.60
C ARG A 98 14.40 1.84 2.15
N LEU A 99 14.87 0.64 1.80
CA LEU A 99 14.69 0.09 0.46
C LEU A 99 13.26 -0.40 0.22
N GLU A 100 12.57 -0.95 1.21
CA GLU A 100 11.14 -1.33 1.09
C GLU A 100 10.29 -0.15 0.65
N ILE A 101 10.44 1.00 1.31
CA ILE A 101 9.70 2.22 0.94
C ILE A 101 9.99 2.59 -0.53
N SER A 102 11.25 2.53 -0.97
CA SER A 102 11.66 2.82 -2.35
C SER A 102 11.15 1.78 -3.36
N LEU A 103 11.32 0.49 -3.08
CA LEU A 103 10.89 -0.66 -3.88
C LEU A 103 9.39 -0.64 -4.13
N TRP A 104 8.61 -0.43 -3.07
CA TRP A 104 7.16 -0.40 -3.16
C TRP A 104 6.68 0.87 -3.85
N SER A 105 7.32 2.03 -3.61
CA SER A 105 6.94 3.27 -4.30
C SER A 105 7.02 3.17 -5.83
N GLY A 106 8.00 2.42 -6.37
CA GLY A 106 8.15 2.21 -7.81
C GLY A 106 7.35 1.05 -8.40
N LYS A 107 6.98 0.05 -7.59
CA LYS A 107 6.23 -1.15 -8.00
C LYS A 107 4.72 -1.05 -7.79
N LEU A 108 4.26 -0.08 -7.00
CA LEU A 108 2.86 0.29 -7.01
C LEU A 108 2.48 0.60 -8.47
N PRO A 109 1.36 0.04 -8.97
CA PRO A 109 1.00 0.19 -10.37
C PRO A 109 1.07 1.67 -10.72
N LYS A 110 1.58 2.00 -11.90
CA LYS A 110 1.51 3.38 -12.41
C LYS A 110 0.08 3.69 -12.77
N LEU A 111 -0.64 4.00 -11.72
CA LEU A 111 -1.97 4.51 -11.73
C LEU A 111 -1.93 5.78 -12.56
N LYS A 112 -2.79 5.91 -13.58
CA LYS A 112 -3.01 7.19 -14.26
C LYS A 112 -3.21 8.24 -13.15
N PRO A 113 -2.26 9.18 -12.97
CA PRO A 113 -1.87 9.66 -11.63
C PRO A 113 -2.98 10.37 -10.86
N ARG A 114 -4.01 10.87 -11.55
CA ARG A 114 -5.08 11.63 -10.88
C ARG A 114 -6.25 10.80 -10.37
N LYS A 115 -6.51 9.60 -10.91
CA LYS A 115 -7.72 8.84 -10.55
C LYS A 115 -7.43 7.59 -9.75
N ILE A 116 -6.39 6.84 -10.11
CA ILE A 116 -6.26 5.51 -9.50
C ILE A 116 -5.56 5.56 -8.13
N GLY A 117 -4.70 6.56 -7.83
CA GLY A 117 -4.16 6.77 -6.48
C GLY A 117 -5.28 6.99 -5.46
N ARG A 118 -6.10 8.01 -5.73
CA ARG A 118 -7.36 8.28 -5.04
C ARG A 118 -8.31 7.07 -4.94
N ASP A 119 -8.59 6.37 -6.05
CA ASP A 119 -9.51 5.22 -6.01
C ASP A 119 -8.94 4.06 -5.15
N ILE A 120 -7.62 3.87 -5.14
CA ILE A 120 -6.96 2.90 -4.24
C ILE A 120 -7.02 3.37 -2.78
N GLN A 121 -6.76 4.65 -2.53
CA GLN A 121 -6.88 5.23 -1.18
C GLN A 121 -8.28 5.04 -0.62
N TYR A 122 -9.31 5.28 -1.43
CA TYR A 122 -10.70 5.04 -1.04
C TYR A 122 -10.94 3.56 -0.75
N GLY A 123 -10.44 2.66 -1.60
CA GLY A 123 -10.49 1.22 -1.35
C GLY A 123 -9.81 0.81 -0.05
N LEU A 124 -8.64 1.39 0.27
CA LEU A 124 -7.90 1.13 1.51
C LEU A 124 -8.68 1.56 2.75
N VAL A 125 -9.29 2.76 2.75
CA VAL A 125 -10.11 3.21 3.87
C VAL A 125 -11.29 2.28 4.09
N ILE A 126 -12.01 1.89 3.02
CA ILE A 126 -13.13 0.96 3.12
C ILE A 126 -12.67 -0.42 3.62
N TYR A 127 -11.50 -0.88 3.19
CA TYR A 127 -10.89 -2.12 3.67
C TYR A 127 -10.61 -2.08 5.18
N ILE A 128 -10.02 -0.99 5.67
CA ILE A 128 -9.73 -0.78 7.09
C ILE A 128 -11.03 -0.77 7.91
N LEU A 129 -12.05 -0.02 7.46
CA LEU A 129 -13.37 0.02 8.09
C LEU A 129 -13.98 -1.39 8.19
N GLN A 130 -13.78 -2.24 7.19
CA GLN A 130 -14.25 -3.62 7.22
C GLN A 130 -13.45 -4.50 8.17
N GLN A 131 -12.12 -4.53 8.05
CA GLN A 131 -11.29 -5.49 8.77
C GLN A 131 -11.16 -5.17 10.25
N ASP A 132 -11.02 -3.89 10.59
CA ASP A 132 -10.67 -3.48 11.95
C ASP A 132 -11.91 -3.14 12.79
N TYR A 133 -12.98 -2.72 12.11
CA TYR A 133 -14.18 -2.16 12.75
C TYR A 133 -15.48 -2.88 12.36
N GLY A 134 -15.41 -3.87 11.46
CA GLY A 134 -16.55 -4.73 11.13
C GLY A 134 -17.62 -4.11 10.24
N PHE A 135 -17.37 -2.94 9.64
CA PHE A 135 -18.35 -2.33 8.73
C PHE A 135 -18.45 -3.11 7.43
N LYS A 136 -19.68 -3.31 6.94
CA LYS A 136 -19.87 -3.84 5.58
C LYS A 136 -19.41 -2.79 4.56
N PRO A 137 -18.67 -3.17 3.52
CA PRO A 137 -18.09 -2.19 2.61
C PRO A 137 -19.13 -1.42 1.81
N THR A 138 -20.18 -2.11 1.34
CA THR A 138 -21.31 -1.52 0.60
C THR A 138 -22.60 -1.79 1.36
N ARG A 139 -23.64 -0.98 1.12
CA ARG A 139 -24.95 -1.22 1.72
C ARG A 139 -25.64 -2.36 0.96
N ASN A 140 -26.44 -3.16 1.66
CA ASN A 140 -27.30 -4.13 0.98
C ASN A 140 -28.34 -3.35 0.16
N ARG A 141 -28.43 -3.64 -1.15
CA ARG A 141 -29.38 -2.93 -2.03
C ARG A 141 -30.84 -3.06 -1.58
N ALA A 142 -31.16 -4.15 -0.88
CA ALA A 142 -32.49 -4.41 -0.32
C ALA A 142 -32.86 -3.49 0.86
N THR A 143 -31.88 -2.90 1.56
CA THR A 143 -32.10 -2.02 2.71
C THR A 143 -31.96 -0.54 2.34
N HIS A 144 -31.94 -0.20 1.05
CA HIS A 144 -31.95 1.20 0.61
C HIS A 144 -33.31 1.83 0.94
N GLY A 145 -33.36 2.67 1.96
CA GLY A 145 -34.56 3.43 2.37
C GLY A 145 -35.02 3.17 3.79
N GLU A 146 -34.47 2.18 4.48
CA GLU A 146 -34.73 1.97 5.91
C GLU A 146 -33.97 3.01 6.73
N THR A 147 -34.70 3.72 7.60
CA THR A 147 -34.16 4.76 8.50
C THR A 147 -33.12 4.23 9.47
N ASP A 148 -33.13 2.92 9.75
CA ASP A 148 -32.20 2.24 10.67
C ASP A 148 -31.13 1.40 9.94
N ALA A 149 -30.97 1.57 8.62
CA ALA A 149 -29.97 0.82 7.87
C ALA A 149 -28.55 1.19 8.33
N THR A 150 -27.90 0.26 9.04
CA THR A 150 -26.50 0.37 9.48
C THR A 150 -25.62 0.91 8.36
N GLU A 151 -24.81 1.90 8.69
CA GLU A 151 -23.94 2.60 7.76
C GLU A 151 -22.92 1.65 7.11
N SER A 152 -22.66 1.84 5.83
CA SER A 152 -21.64 1.09 5.08
C SER A 152 -20.30 1.82 5.12
N GLY A 153 -19.20 1.11 4.87
CA GLY A 153 -17.88 1.70 4.70
C GLY A 153 -17.84 2.77 3.59
N CYS A 154 -18.58 2.54 2.48
CA CYS A 154 -18.74 3.53 1.41
C CYS A 154 -19.53 4.77 1.88
N SER A 155 -20.58 4.61 2.68
CA SER A 155 -21.36 5.73 3.22
C SER A 155 -20.56 6.57 4.22
N ILE A 156 -19.81 5.90 5.11
CA ILE A 156 -18.89 6.52 6.06
C ILE A 156 -17.82 7.33 5.32
N LEU A 157 -17.17 6.73 4.31
CA LEU A 157 -16.16 7.42 3.52
C LEU A 157 -16.73 8.61 2.73
N SER A 158 -17.93 8.47 2.15
CA SER A 158 -18.64 9.57 1.47
C SER A 158 -18.84 10.77 2.40
N LYS A 159 -19.32 10.52 3.64
CA LYS A 159 -19.50 11.56 4.65
C LYS A 159 -18.18 12.18 5.09
N ALA A 160 -17.13 11.37 5.28
CA ALA A 160 -15.79 11.85 5.61
C ALA A 160 -15.26 12.79 4.51
N LEU A 161 -15.34 12.39 3.24
CA LEU A 161 -14.93 13.22 2.11
C LEU A 161 -15.73 14.52 2.03
N ALA A 162 -17.05 14.48 2.27
CA ALA A 162 -17.90 15.66 2.29
C ALA A 162 -17.45 16.67 3.36
N ARG A 163 -17.03 16.20 4.55
CA ARG A 163 -16.45 17.06 5.61
C ARG A 163 -15.13 17.72 5.19
N MET A 164 -14.36 17.09 4.30
CA MET A 164 -13.14 17.66 3.72
C MET A 164 -13.43 18.59 2.52
N GLY A 165 -14.70 18.88 2.22
CA GLY A 165 -15.09 19.68 1.05
C GLY A 165 -15.07 18.92 -0.27
N GLN A 166 -14.95 17.58 -0.24
CA GLN A 166 -14.98 16.73 -1.43
C GLN A 166 -16.29 15.95 -1.51
N SER A 167 -17.16 16.29 -2.44
CA SER A 167 -18.41 15.54 -2.66
C SER A 167 -18.15 14.35 -3.58
N VAL A 168 -18.12 13.13 -3.02
CA VAL A 168 -18.03 11.88 -3.78
C VAL A 168 -19.24 11.01 -3.42
N PRO A 169 -20.17 10.77 -4.36
CA PRO A 169 -21.36 9.98 -4.07
C PRO A 169 -21.02 8.54 -3.63
N GLU A 170 -21.79 7.99 -2.69
CA GLU A 170 -21.62 6.61 -2.20
C GLU A 170 -21.55 5.60 -3.35
N GLN A 171 -22.45 5.69 -4.35
CA GLN A 171 -22.45 4.83 -5.54
C GLN A 171 -21.12 4.85 -6.33
N THR A 172 -20.39 5.96 -6.29
CA THR A 172 -19.08 6.04 -6.94
C THR A 172 -18.04 5.25 -6.15
N LEU A 173 -18.09 5.34 -4.82
CA LEU A 173 -17.23 4.57 -3.92
C LEU A 173 -17.53 3.07 -4.01
N GLU A 174 -18.80 2.68 -4.13
CA GLU A 174 -19.20 1.29 -4.35
C GLU A 174 -18.63 0.74 -5.66
N LYS A 175 -18.70 1.49 -6.76
CA LYS A 175 -18.07 1.09 -8.04
C LYS A 175 -16.55 0.96 -7.93
N ILE A 176 -15.91 1.88 -7.21
CA ILE A 176 -14.47 1.82 -6.94
C ILE A 176 -14.13 0.57 -6.13
N TRP A 177 -14.96 0.27 -5.13
CA TRP A 177 -14.83 -0.92 -4.32
C TRP A 177 -14.97 -2.20 -5.12
N GLU A 178 -16.06 -2.37 -5.86
CA GLU A 178 -16.33 -3.52 -6.74
C GLU A 178 -15.17 -3.72 -7.73
N LYS A 179 -14.67 -2.63 -8.32
CA LYS A 179 -13.53 -2.66 -9.24
C LYS A 179 -12.22 -3.08 -8.59
N ASN A 180 -12.05 -2.99 -7.28
CA ASN A 180 -10.81 -3.32 -6.58
C ASN A 180 -10.94 -4.53 -5.63
N ALA A 181 -12.15 -5.06 -5.43
CA ALA A 181 -12.43 -6.14 -4.49
C ALA A 181 -11.66 -7.45 -4.79
N TRP A 182 -11.24 -7.66 -6.04
CA TRP A 182 -10.44 -8.82 -6.49
C TRP A 182 -8.95 -8.73 -6.13
N ARG A 183 -8.47 -7.61 -5.58
CA ARG A 183 -7.08 -7.46 -5.12
C ARG A 183 -6.87 -7.92 -3.68
N ARG A 184 -7.86 -8.61 -3.11
CA ARG A 184 -7.87 -9.14 -1.76
C ARG A 184 -7.53 -10.62 -1.75
#